data_AF-A0A812IM92-F1
#
_entry.id   AF-A0A812IM92-F1
#
_cell.length_a   1.000
_cell.length_b   1.000
_cell.length_c   1.000
_cell.angle_alpha   90.00
_cell.angle_beta   90.00
_cell.angle_gamma   90.00
#
_symmetry.space_group_name_H-M   'P 1'
#
loop_
_entity.id
_entity.type
_entity.pdbx_description
1 polymer ?
#
loop_
_entity_poly.entity_id
_entity_poly.type
_entity_poly.pdbx_seq_one_letter_code
_entity_poly.pdbx_strand_id
1 'polypeptide(L)'
;MPWSVRAPFICSSLLLPLLIGRLTVADGAQTCLPEALPENQRSNITVEGISMPIGITSGDWDANIIINEIAGIVVSEVLGYNYRLGLEIHSLNRLLRLAGCANPDSCTTPSSYHIAMEIYTPAAALSEFTSVASQMGDAAPQNVGSIGYPGTEGIFVFEERRQAYRADTGLDLAYYFSYNASWFHPENYLATVSQVDLDHLLPCGQSVDIAWPAIGQQYLNATGDADGVENRQGKWYLKCWHDKWWPAPACRSNVSNCVAIVTGDGAWGMRTHVQLAAFHNMPVAFASAVNFDAYASVTRTLKSLAFWWSPDTTFSDLQLARVVFPQYDEAEHEQGIFKTVDNVEPLQNWIAAELLNVAQRAVRFVQGFRMSESDLNELLRTHVQSGRDAIRDARGSACAWILTHRDQWSSWVPSQTDCTVGQGLADAQGNFVAARLCHLPTRTGVGEIGEYVHLLPLPGGDSYGASFCSDCELGTMAAARGSTQCTLCRLGEFANSSAMSFCFSCSAGTEQEVDSGRHVIEVQGSCKLCPRGSHCPGSNELVLLAGYFSSAQVPRNCKGPSDLQRRCAVFWGLLLKRLPVRHPEMSTNVRNIFAQVGIRGPAPMAATMNLGSNVEEAYFLLPLS
;
A
#
# COMPACT_ATOMS: atom_id res chain seq x y z
N MET A 1 -10.29 34.34 -28.18
CA MET A 1 -9.94 34.96 -29.48
C MET A 1 -8.45 35.24 -29.48
N PRO A 2 -7.67 34.80 -30.49
CA PRO A 2 -6.22 34.67 -30.38
C PRO A 2 -5.51 35.94 -30.87
N TRP A 3 -4.51 36.42 -30.12
CA TRP A 3 -3.55 37.40 -30.63
C TRP A 3 -2.13 36.91 -30.41
N SER A 4 -1.50 36.65 -31.56
CA SER A 4 -0.09 36.35 -31.79
C SER A 4 0.82 37.48 -31.32
N VAL A 5 1.92 37.15 -30.65
CA VAL A 5 3.04 38.08 -30.42
C VAL A 5 4.19 37.72 -31.36
N ARG A 6 4.60 38.72 -32.15
CA ARG A 6 5.70 38.70 -33.12
C ARG A 6 7.05 38.75 -32.41
N ALA A 7 8.00 37.93 -32.83
CA ALA A 7 9.43 38.08 -32.52
C ALA A 7 10.14 38.91 -33.61
N PRO A 8 11.16 39.73 -33.27
CA PRO A 8 11.79 40.63 -34.22
C PRO A 8 12.94 39.98 -35.01
N PHE A 9 13.10 40.46 -36.23
CA PHE A 9 14.21 40.23 -37.16
C PHE A 9 15.55 40.77 -36.63
N ILE A 10 16.63 39.98 -36.73
CA ILE A 10 18.00 40.48 -36.91
C ILE A 10 18.77 39.62 -37.94
N CYS A 11 19.08 40.29 -39.05
CA CYS A 11 20.23 40.21 -39.97
C CYS A 11 20.87 38.87 -40.41
N SER A 12 20.80 38.67 -41.73
CA SER A 12 21.56 37.75 -42.56
C SER A 12 23.06 38.10 -42.68
N SER A 13 23.90 37.07 -42.76
CA SER A 13 25.14 37.11 -43.56
C SER A 13 25.46 35.71 -44.11
N LEU A 14 25.94 35.69 -45.36
CA LEU A 14 26.11 34.53 -46.24
C LEU A 14 27.23 33.55 -45.82
N LEU A 15 27.13 32.26 -46.20
CA LEU A 15 28.05 31.59 -47.16
C LEU A 15 27.85 30.05 -47.28
N LEU A 16 27.78 29.60 -48.55
CA LEU A 16 28.09 28.30 -49.20
C LEU A 16 27.36 26.97 -48.84
N PRO A 17 26.94 26.18 -49.86
CA PRO A 17 26.34 24.86 -49.69
C PRO A 17 27.41 23.76 -49.64
N LEU A 18 27.45 23.00 -48.55
CA LEU A 18 28.16 21.71 -48.50
C LEU A 18 27.14 20.59 -48.70
N LEU A 19 27.33 19.84 -49.80
CA LEU A 19 26.67 18.56 -50.04
C LEU A 19 26.90 17.63 -48.86
N ILE A 20 25.84 17.35 -48.09
CA ILE A 20 25.75 16.17 -47.24
C ILE A 20 24.60 15.36 -47.79
N GLY A 21 24.91 14.11 -48.16
CA GLY A 21 23.97 13.17 -48.76
C GLY A 21 22.70 13.07 -47.93
N ARG A 22 21.56 13.10 -48.62
CA ARG A 22 20.26 12.72 -48.04
C ARG A 22 20.37 11.27 -47.57
N LEU A 23 20.70 11.07 -46.29
CA LEU A 23 20.15 9.95 -45.55
C LEU A 23 18.66 10.24 -45.43
N THR A 24 17.88 9.61 -46.31
CA THR A 24 16.46 9.45 -46.09
C THR A 24 16.32 8.66 -44.80
N VAL A 25 16.10 9.36 -43.68
CA VAL A 25 15.60 8.77 -42.45
C VAL A 25 14.22 8.23 -42.82
N ALA A 26 14.11 6.91 -42.92
CA ALA A 26 12.84 6.25 -43.01
C ALA A 26 12.11 6.50 -41.68
N ASP A 27 11.01 7.24 -41.74
CA ASP A 27 10.02 7.36 -40.66
C ASP A 27 9.41 5.97 -40.41
N GLY A 28 10.05 5.22 -39.53
CA GLY A 28 9.49 4.05 -38.86
C GLY A 28 9.63 4.30 -37.38
N ALA A 29 8.56 4.11 -36.61
CA ALA A 29 8.54 4.35 -35.17
C ALA A 29 9.77 3.71 -34.50
N GLN A 30 10.72 4.54 -34.08
CA GLN A 30 11.98 4.08 -33.54
C GLN A 30 11.70 3.37 -32.21
N THR A 31 12.07 2.10 -32.12
CA THR A 31 11.98 1.35 -30.88
C THR A 31 12.94 1.95 -29.84
N CYS A 32 12.53 1.95 -28.58
CA CYS A 32 13.38 2.38 -27.48
C CYS A 32 14.49 1.36 -27.19
N LEU A 33 14.10 0.09 -27.04
CA LEU A 33 15.00 -0.99 -26.66
C LEU A 33 15.74 -1.56 -27.90
N PRO A 34 17.04 -1.88 -27.79
CA PRO A 34 17.78 -2.58 -28.84
C PRO A 34 17.18 -3.96 -29.17
N GLU A 35 16.68 -4.66 -28.16
CA GLU A 35 16.03 -5.97 -28.23
C GLU A 35 14.50 -5.89 -28.37
N ALA A 36 13.95 -4.73 -28.74
CA ALA A 36 12.52 -4.54 -28.88
C ALA A 36 11.89 -5.51 -29.90
N LEU A 37 10.71 -6.03 -29.56
CA LEU A 37 9.82 -6.64 -30.54
C LEU A 37 9.43 -5.57 -31.57
N PRO A 38 9.74 -5.78 -32.86
CA PRO A 38 9.37 -4.84 -33.92
C PRO A 38 7.85 -4.68 -34.01
N GLU A 39 7.39 -3.52 -34.46
CA GLU A 39 5.96 -3.17 -34.49
C GLU A 39 5.10 -4.20 -35.25
N ASN A 40 5.62 -4.78 -36.33
CA ASN A 40 4.92 -5.81 -37.10
C ASN A 40 4.78 -7.18 -36.40
N GLN A 41 5.48 -7.39 -35.29
CA GLN A 41 5.36 -8.59 -34.45
C GLN A 41 4.47 -8.36 -33.22
N ARG A 42 3.96 -7.14 -33.04
CA ARG A 42 3.06 -6.79 -31.95
C ARG A 42 1.62 -7.11 -32.31
N SER A 43 0.84 -7.52 -31.32
CA SER A 43 -0.54 -7.95 -31.51
C SER A 43 -1.52 -7.08 -30.71
N ASN A 44 -2.73 -6.96 -31.24
CA ASN A 44 -3.86 -6.41 -30.49
C ASN A 44 -4.43 -7.47 -29.55
N ILE A 45 -5.03 -7.03 -28.44
CA ILE A 45 -5.87 -7.90 -27.62
C ILE A 45 -7.25 -8.06 -28.30
N THR A 46 -7.94 -9.16 -28.01
CA THR A 46 -9.30 -9.40 -28.51
C THR A 46 -10.24 -9.59 -27.33
N VAL A 47 -11.14 -8.64 -27.12
CA VAL A 47 -12.14 -8.66 -26.06
C VAL A 47 -13.52 -8.73 -26.70
N GLU A 48 -14.31 -9.74 -26.36
CA GLU A 48 -15.66 -9.95 -26.92
C GLU A 48 -15.69 -9.92 -28.47
N GLY A 49 -14.62 -10.41 -29.12
CA GLY A 49 -14.48 -10.44 -30.57
C GLY A 49 -14.00 -9.14 -31.21
N ILE A 50 -13.77 -8.08 -30.44
CA ILE A 50 -13.24 -6.80 -30.90
C ILE A 50 -11.72 -6.76 -30.71
N SER A 51 -11.00 -6.62 -31.81
CA SER A 51 -9.53 -6.48 -31.81
C SER A 51 -9.13 -5.02 -31.56
N MET A 52 -8.35 -4.76 -30.52
CA MET A 52 -7.91 -3.40 -30.15
C MET A 52 -6.54 -3.38 -29.44
N PRO A 53 -5.81 -2.26 -29.46
CA PRO A 53 -4.62 -2.11 -28.63
C PRO A 53 -4.99 -2.03 -27.14
N ILE A 54 -4.03 -2.34 -26.27
CA ILE A 54 -4.17 -2.08 -24.83
C ILE A 54 -4.20 -0.57 -24.61
N GLY A 55 -5.38 -0.03 -24.29
CA GLY A 55 -5.51 1.35 -23.83
C GLY A 55 -4.97 1.55 -22.41
N ILE A 56 -4.10 2.54 -22.24
CA ILE A 56 -3.60 3.02 -20.95
C ILE A 56 -4.16 4.43 -20.76
N THR A 57 -4.84 4.69 -19.64
CA THR A 57 -5.35 6.03 -19.32
C THR A 57 -4.44 6.73 -18.33
N SER A 58 -4.02 7.95 -18.65
CA SER A 58 -3.06 8.76 -17.90
C SER A 58 -3.66 10.10 -17.51
N GLY A 59 -3.22 10.64 -16.37
CA GLY A 59 -3.32 12.07 -16.07
C GLY A 59 -2.55 12.91 -17.10
N ASP A 60 -2.78 14.21 -17.08
CA ASP A 60 -2.13 15.19 -17.97
C ASP A 60 -0.90 15.88 -17.33
N TRP A 61 -0.51 15.46 -16.12
CA TRP A 61 0.73 15.91 -15.47
C TRP A 61 1.91 14.99 -15.80
N ASP A 62 3.09 15.59 -15.87
CA ASP A 62 4.32 14.98 -16.39
C ASP A 62 4.63 13.62 -15.76
N ALA A 63 4.56 13.51 -14.43
CA ALA A 63 4.87 12.27 -13.73
C ALA A 63 3.98 11.10 -14.20
N ASN A 64 2.68 11.33 -14.35
CA ASN A 64 1.76 10.29 -14.81
C ASN A 64 2.03 9.88 -16.25
N ILE A 65 2.24 10.86 -17.12
CA ILE A 65 2.47 10.59 -18.54
C ILE A 65 3.76 9.78 -18.71
N ILE A 66 4.86 10.19 -18.07
CA ILE A 66 6.15 9.50 -18.19
C ILE A 66 6.05 8.06 -17.66
N ILE A 67 5.39 7.85 -16.51
CA ILE A 67 5.21 6.51 -15.93
C ILE A 67 4.37 5.61 -16.82
N ASN A 68 3.27 6.12 -17.34
CA ASN A 68 2.41 5.33 -18.23
C ASN A 68 3.09 5.09 -19.60
N GLU A 69 4.02 5.96 -20.04
CA GLU A 69 4.89 5.69 -21.19
C GLU A 69 5.96 4.63 -20.89
N ILE A 70 6.52 4.56 -19.67
CA ILE A 70 7.37 3.43 -19.25
C ILE A 70 6.58 2.12 -19.38
N ALA A 71 5.35 2.11 -18.86
CA ALA A 71 4.45 0.96 -19.01
C ALA A 71 4.16 0.65 -20.48
N GLY A 72 3.88 1.66 -21.29
CA GLY A 72 3.65 1.53 -22.73
C GLY A 72 4.83 0.92 -23.50
N ILE A 73 6.06 1.35 -23.20
CA ILE A 73 7.29 0.79 -23.78
C ILE A 73 7.41 -0.70 -23.43
N VAL A 74 7.24 -1.08 -22.15
CA VAL A 74 7.34 -2.49 -21.75
C VAL A 74 6.22 -3.33 -22.36
N VAL A 75 4.97 -2.84 -22.33
CA VAL A 75 3.81 -3.51 -22.93
C VAL A 75 4.01 -3.77 -24.42
N SER A 76 4.59 -2.81 -25.15
CA SER A 76 4.79 -2.93 -26.59
C SER A 76 6.07 -3.65 -27.00
N GLU A 77 7.21 -3.19 -26.51
CA GLU A 77 8.52 -3.63 -26.97
C GLU A 77 8.97 -4.94 -26.31
N VAL A 78 8.44 -5.28 -25.13
CA VAL A 78 8.83 -6.49 -24.38
C VAL A 78 7.72 -7.53 -24.35
N LEU A 79 6.47 -7.11 -24.07
CA LEU A 79 5.35 -8.05 -23.99
C LEU A 79 4.71 -8.35 -25.35
N GLY A 80 4.90 -7.48 -26.35
CA GLY A 80 4.44 -7.70 -27.71
C GLY A 80 2.99 -7.28 -27.99
N TYR A 81 2.45 -6.34 -27.21
CA TYR A 81 1.11 -5.81 -27.42
C TYR A 81 1.13 -4.40 -28.01
N ASN A 82 0.26 -4.12 -28.98
CA ASN A 82 0.01 -2.74 -29.36
C ASN A 82 -0.64 -2.01 -28.17
N TYR A 83 -0.25 -0.76 -27.92
CA TYR A 83 -0.82 0.06 -26.86
C TYR A 83 -1.18 1.44 -27.39
N ARG A 84 -2.06 2.13 -26.65
CA ARG A 84 -2.34 3.55 -26.85
C ARG A 84 -2.43 4.24 -25.50
N LEU A 85 -1.95 5.48 -25.44
CA LEU A 85 -2.10 6.34 -24.26
C LEU A 85 -3.26 7.33 -24.49
N GLY A 86 -4.12 7.49 -23.49
CA GLY A 86 -5.19 8.51 -23.52
C GLY A 86 -5.19 9.35 -22.25
N LEU A 87 -5.26 10.66 -22.41
CA LEU A 87 -5.24 11.61 -21.29
C LEU A 87 -6.64 11.78 -20.67
N GLU A 88 -6.67 11.92 -19.35
CA GLU A 88 -7.84 12.21 -18.51
C GLU A 88 -7.38 12.77 -17.17
N ILE A 89 -7.79 13.99 -16.85
CA ILE A 89 -7.29 14.74 -15.69
C ILE A 89 -7.86 14.16 -14.38
N HIS A 90 -9.12 13.70 -14.40
CA HIS A 90 -9.82 13.30 -13.20
C HIS A 90 -9.62 11.81 -12.89
N SER A 91 -9.09 11.50 -11.70
CA SER A 91 -8.89 10.12 -11.25
C SER A 91 -10.16 9.26 -11.32
N LEU A 92 -11.32 9.81 -10.96
CA LEU A 92 -12.60 9.10 -11.09
C LEU A 92 -12.90 8.72 -12.54
N ASN A 93 -12.76 9.66 -13.47
CA ASN A 93 -13.00 9.40 -14.89
C ASN A 93 -12.04 8.35 -15.45
N ARG A 94 -10.79 8.31 -14.97
CA ARG A 94 -9.83 7.27 -15.33
C ARG A 94 -10.31 5.89 -14.89
N LEU A 95 -10.88 5.76 -13.69
CA LEU A 95 -11.48 4.52 -13.21
C LEU A 95 -12.74 4.14 -13.99
N LEU A 96 -13.62 5.12 -14.28
CA LEU A 96 -14.80 4.91 -15.12
C LEU A 96 -14.43 4.47 -16.54
N ARG A 97 -13.35 5.01 -17.11
CA ARG A 97 -12.81 4.55 -18.39
C ARG A 97 -12.40 3.09 -18.35
N LEU A 98 -11.86 2.57 -17.24
CA LEU A 98 -11.56 1.14 -17.12
C LEU A 98 -12.83 0.27 -17.13
N ALA A 99 -13.92 0.79 -16.58
CA ALA A 99 -15.22 0.15 -16.60
C ALA A 99 -15.97 0.30 -17.94
N GLY A 100 -15.39 1.01 -18.92
CA GLY A 100 -16.04 1.30 -20.20
C GLY A 100 -17.16 2.35 -20.08
N CYS A 101 -17.16 3.16 -19.02
CA CYS A 101 -18.20 4.13 -18.73
C CYS A 101 -17.81 5.55 -19.16
N ALA A 102 -18.73 6.26 -19.81
CA ALA A 102 -18.60 7.70 -20.05
C ALA A 102 -19.05 8.52 -18.82
N ASN A 103 -19.99 7.97 -18.05
CA ASN A 103 -20.47 8.46 -16.76
C ASN A 103 -20.93 7.25 -15.92
N PRO A 104 -21.16 7.41 -14.60
CA PRO A 104 -21.57 6.31 -13.72
C PRO A 104 -22.79 5.50 -14.19
N ASP A 105 -23.68 6.09 -14.99
CA ASP A 105 -24.95 5.48 -15.42
C ASP A 105 -24.89 4.85 -16.83
N SER A 106 -23.78 4.99 -17.55
CA SER A 106 -23.67 4.59 -18.96
C SER A 106 -22.34 3.88 -19.24
N CYS A 107 -22.31 2.60 -18.92
CA CYS A 107 -21.17 1.71 -19.15
C CYS A 107 -21.37 0.83 -20.37
N THR A 108 -20.37 0.78 -21.25
CA THR A 108 -20.34 -0.10 -22.42
C THR A 108 -19.12 -1.00 -22.36
N THR A 109 -19.32 -2.32 -22.41
CA THR A 109 -18.26 -3.31 -22.59
C THR A 109 -18.16 -3.71 -24.07
N PRO A 110 -16.96 -4.06 -24.58
CA PRO A 110 -15.66 -4.00 -23.91
C PRO A 110 -15.11 -2.59 -23.78
N SER A 111 -14.23 -2.37 -22.79
CA SER A 111 -13.62 -1.07 -22.57
C SER A 111 -12.58 -0.74 -23.64
N SER A 112 -12.43 0.55 -23.91
CA SER A 112 -11.34 1.06 -24.73
C SER A 112 -10.02 1.25 -23.94
N TYR A 113 -10.08 1.23 -22.62
CA TYR A 113 -8.96 1.45 -21.71
C TYR A 113 -8.92 0.34 -20.66
N HIS A 114 -7.73 -0.19 -20.42
CA HIS A 114 -7.55 -1.41 -19.62
C HIS A 114 -6.56 -1.24 -18.47
N ILE A 115 -5.71 -0.21 -18.48
CA ILE A 115 -4.71 0.06 -17.45
C ILE A 115 -4.83 1.52 -17.02
N ALA A 116 -4.84 1.77 -15.71
CA ALA A 116 -4.70 3.10 -15.12
C ALA A 116 -3.72 3.03 -13.95
N MET A 117 -2.53 3.62 -14.13
CA MET A 117 -1.47 3.60 -13.11
C MET A 117 -1.31 4.95 -12.44
N GLU A 118 -0.78 4.95 -11.22
CA GLU A 118 -0.63 6.16 -10.41
C GLU A 118 -1.98 6.88 -10.25
N ILE A 119 -2.97 6.15 -9.74
CA ILE A 119 -4.29 6.68 -9.42
C ILE A 119 -4.28 7.20 -7.99
N TYR A 120 -4.59 8.49 -7.85
CA TYR A 120 -4.92 9.11 -6.58
C TYR A 120 -6.45 9.07 -6.38
N THR A 121 -6.91 8.29 -5.41
CA THR A 121 -8.33 8.08 -5.09
C THR A 121 -8.66 8.70 -3.74
N PRO A 122 -8.99 10.01 -3.67
CA PRO A 122 -9.53 10.57 -2.44
C PRO A 122 -10.82 9.83 -2.05
N ALA A 123 -11.11 9.75 -0.76
CA ALA A 123 -12.21 8.94 -0.22
C ALA A 123 -13.56 9.19 -0.90
N ALA A 124 -13.86 10.44 -1.26
CA ALA A 124 -15.08 10.80 -1.98
C ALA A 124 -15.15 10.18 -3.39
N ALA A 125 -14.06 10.23 -4.15
CA ALA A 125 -13.99 9.63 -5.49
C ALA A 125 -14.07 8.10 -5.42
N LEU A 126 -13.46 7.50 -4.39
CA LEU A 126 -13.56 6.06 -4.16
C LEU A 126 -14.99 5.66 -3.79
N SER A 127 -15.69 6.43 -2.96
CA SER A 127 -17.10 6.18 -2.62
C SER A 127 -17.99 6.20 -3.86
N GLU A 128 -17.82 7.19 -4.74
CA GLU A 128 -18.59 7.28 -5.99
C GLU A 128 -18.31 6.10 -6.91
N PHE A 129 -17.03 5.77 -7.12
CA PHE A 129 -16.63 4.61 -7.93
C PHE A 129 -17.11 3.27 -7.34
N THR A 130 -17.11 3.13 -6.02
CA THR A 130 -17.57 1.90 -5.33
C THR A 130 -19.03 1.60 -5.65
N SER A 131 -19.88 2.64 -5.79
CA SER A 131 -21.27 2.46 -6.17
C SER A 131 -21.41 1.84 -7.57
N VAL A 132 -20.61 2.31 -8.54
CA VAL A 132 -20.55 1.76 -9.91
C VAL A 132 -19.98 0.35 -9.90
N ALA A 133 -18.84 0.14 -9.23
CA ALA A 133 -18.21 -1.17 -9.12
C ALA A 133 -19.14 -2.23 -8.51
N SER A 134 -19.94 -1.87 -7.51
CA SER A 134 -20.89 -2.79 -6.87
C SER A 134 -21.99 -3.29 -7.82
N GLN A 135 -22.40 -2.48 -8.80
CA GLN A 135 -23.39 -2.87 -9.80
C GLN A 135 -22.79 -3.80 -10.87
N MET A 136 -21.49 -3.68 -11.13
CA MET A 136 -20.76 -4.46 -12.14
C MET A 136 -20.32 -5.85 -11.64
N GLY A 137 -20.21 -6.05 -10.32
CA GLY A 137 -19.75 -7.33 -9.75
C GLY A 137 -18.36 -7.71 -10.28
N ASP A 138 -18.22 -8.92 -10.81
CA ASP A 138 -16.95 -9.45 -11.32
C ASP A 138 -16.39 -8.68 -12.54
N ALA A 139 -17.22 -7.88 -13.22
CA ALA A 139 -16.78 -7.03 -14.33
C ALA A 139 -16.17 -5.69 -13.87
N ALA A 140 -16.19 -5.39 -12.56
CA ALA A 140 -15.63 -4.15 -12.03
C ALA A 140 -14.11 -4.07 -12.19
N PRO A 141 -13.54 -2.88 -12.50
CA PRO A 141 -12.10 -2.69 -12.50
C PRO A 141 -11.46 -3.08 -11.17
N GLN A 142 -10.27 -3.67 -11.25
CA GLN A 142 -9.57 -4.24 -10.10
C GLN A 142 -8.35 -3.40 -9.72
N ASN A 143 -8.21 -3.10 -8.43
CA ASN A 143 -6.98 -2.59 -7.85
C ASN A 143 -5.95 -3.73 -7.79
N VAL A 144 -4.82 -3.54 -8.47
CA VAL A 144 -3.74 -4.53 -8.60
C VAL A 144 -2.51 -4.18 -7.77
N GLY A 145 -2.69 -3.33 -6.76
CA GLY A 145 -1.67 -2.91 -5.82
C GLY A 145 -1.09 -1.54 -6.17
N SER A 146 0.09 -1.25 -5.64
CA SER A 146 0.37 0.11 -5.18
C SER A 146 1.52 0.88 -5.84
N ILE A 147 1.85 0.84 -7.12
CA ILE A 147 2.96 1.59 -7.80
C ILE A 147 4.38 1.77 -7.16
N GLY A 148 4.57 1.87 -5.85
CA GLY A 148 5.83 1.88 -5.11
C GLY A 148 6.09 3.16 -4.30
N TYR A 149 5.29 4.20 -4.47
CA TYR A 149 5.43 5.47 -3.76
C TYR A 149 4.04 6.13 -3.50
N PRO A 150 3.93 6.97 -2.46
CA PRO A 150 2.69 7.69 -2.17
C PRO A 150 2.56 8.99 -2.95
N GLY A 151 1.31 9.42 -3.14
CA GLY A 151 0.97 10.78 -3.53
C GLY A 151 0.86 11.60 -2.27
N THR A 152 1.58 12.70 -2.20
CA THR A 152 1.73 13.45 -0.95
C THR A 152 1.52 14.92 -1.21
N GLU A 153 0.92 15.60 -0.25
CA GLU A 153 0.82 17.05 -0.23
C GLU A 153 1.25 17.58 1.12
N GLY A 154 1.60 18.85 1.18
CA GLY A 154 1.89 19.52 2.43
C GLY A 154 2.95 20.60 2.30
N ILE A 155 3.55 20.97 3.43
CA ILE A 155 4.66 21.92 3.46
C ILE A 155 5.95 21.19 3.09
N PHE A 156 6.67 21.72 2.11
CA PHE A 156 7.98 21.29 1.71
C PHE A 156 9.02 22.34 2.05
N VAL A 157 10.20 21.89 2.44
CA VAL A 157 11.38 22.72 2.69
C VAL A 157 12.47 22.41 1.66
N PHE A 158 13.12 23.46 1.20
CA PHE A 158 14.18 23.38 0.20
C PHE A 158 15.47 22.80 0.79
N GLU A 159 16.13 21.90 0.06
CA GLU A 159 17.33 21.20 0.53
C GLU A 159 18.46 22.17 0.93
N GLU A 160 18.65 23.25 0.18
CA GLU A 160 19.65 24.29 0.50
C GLU A 160 19.47 24.84 1.92
N ARG A 161 18.23 25.12 2.34
CA ARG A 161 17.93 25.62 3.68
C ARG A 161 18.07 24.55 4.74
N ARG A 162 17.67 23.31 4.44
CA ARG A 162 17.85 22.17 5.34
C ARG A 162 19.32 21.93 5.64
N GLN A 163 20.18 21.97 4.63
CA GLN A 163 21.62 21.75 4.78
C GLN A 163 22.26 22.83 5.66
N ALA A 164 21.93 24.10 5.42
CA ALA A 164 22.41 25.21 6.25
C ALA A 164 21.97 25.03 7.72
N TYR A 165 20.69 24.74 7.96
CA TYR A 165 20.18 24.53 9.32
C TYR A 165 20.80 23.33 10.02
N ARG A 166 20.96 22.20 9.32
CA ARG A 166 21.61 20.99 9.85
C ARG A 166 23.07 21.24 10.21
N ALA A 167 23.81 21.97 9.37
CA ALA A 167 25.22 22.26 9.60
C ALA A 167 25.43 23.05 10.90
N ASP A 168 24.53 23.99 11.19
CA ASP A 168 24.65 24.86 12.36
C ASP A 168 24.05 24.25 13.64
N THR A 169 22.95 23.52 13.53
CA THR A 169 22.16 23.07 14.69
C THR A 169 22.18 21.56 14.94
N GLY A 170 22.56 20.76 13.94
CA GLY A 170 22.41 19.31 13.94
C GLY A 170 20.97 18.81 13.76
N LEU A 171 19.99 19.71 13.58
CA LEU A 171 18.57 19.39 13.40
C LEU A 171 18.15 19.50 11.94
N ASP A 172 17.10 18.78 11.53
CA ASP A 172 16.57 18.80 10.16
C ASP A 172 15.24 19.57 10.10
N LEU A 173 15.14 20.54 9.18
CA LEU A 173 13.91 21.28 8.91
C LEU A 173 12.83 20.41 8.22
N ALA A 174 13.13 19.19 7.78
CA ALA A 174 12.08 18.27 7.35
C ALA A 174 11.31 17.62 8.51
N TYR A 175 11.65 17.93 9.76
CA TYR A 175 10.94 17.44 10.93
C TYR A 175 10.21 18.57 11.65
N TYR A 176 8.91 18.43 11.86
CA TYR A 176 8.05 19.49 12.40
C TYR A 176 8.54 20.06 13.75
N PHE A 177 9.16 19.23 14.58
CA PHE A 177 9.64 19.66 15.90
C PHE A 177 10.71 20.76 15.82
N SER A 178 11.48 20.80 14.72
CA SER A 178 12.49 21.83 14.46
C SER A 178 11.89 23.23 14.28
N TYR A 179 10.56 23.34 14.15
CA TYR A 179 9.86 24.61 14.03
C TYR A 179 9.28 25.12 15.34
N ASN A 180 9.38 24.38 16.45
CA ASN A 180 8.77 24.83 17.69
C ASN A 180 9.49 26.08 18.22
N ALA A 181 8.78 27.22 18.21
CA ALA A 181 9.31 28.54 18.54
C ALA A 181 9.74 28.69 20.01
N SER A 182 9.40 27.73 20.89
CA SER A 182 9.87 27.73 22.28
C SER A 182 11.35 27.36 22.41
N TRP A 183 11.91 26.66 21.42
CA TRP A 183 13.28 26.15 21.47
C TRP A 183 14.12 26.50 20.25
N PHE A 184 13.49 26.78 19.11
CA PHE A 184 14.17 26.94 17.83
C PHE A 184 13.77 28.23 17.12
N HIS A 185 14.67 28.68 16.25
CA HIS A 185 14.55 29.93 15.48
C HIS A 185 14.70 29.68 13.97
N PRO A 186 13.77 28.93 13.34
CA PRO A 186 13.83 28.61 11.91
C PRO A 186 13.77 29.85 11.01
N GLU A 187 13.24 30.97 11.50
CA GLU A 187 13.22 32.28 10.82
C GLU A 187 14.61 32.83 10.47
N ASN A 188 15.67 32.38 11.15
CA ASN A 188 17.03 32.79 10.83
C ASN A 188 17.56 32.12 9.54
N TYR A 189 16.91 31.05 9.09
CA TYR A 189 17.33 30.24 7.95
C TYR A 189 16.32 30.31 6.80
N LEU A 190 15.06 30.55 7.13
CA LEU A 190 13.93 30.56 6.21
C LEU A 190 13.49 31.98 5.89
N ALA A 191 12.89 32.15 4.71
CA ALA A 191 12.36 33.43 4.29
C ALA A 191 11.19 33.88 5.16
N THR A 192 11.14 35.17 5.49
CA THR A 192 10.10 35.74 6.35
C THR A 192 9.09 36.57 5.57
N VAL A 193 7.96 36.90 6.20
CA VAL A 193 6.88 37.72 5.63
C VAL A 193 7.42 39.04 5.05
N SER A 194 8.39 39.66 5.72
CA SER A 194 9.00 40.93 5.28
C SER A 194 9.72 40.86 3.93
N GLN A 195 10.08 39.67 3.47
CA GLN A 195 10.83 39.45 2.22
C GLN A 195 9.90 39.18 1.02
N VAL A 196 8.59 39.08 1.24
CA VAL A 196 7.61 38.78 0.20
C VAL A 196 6.93 40.06 -0.25
N ASP A 197 6.96 40.33 -1.56
CA ASP A 197 6.21 41.43 -2.16
C ASP A 197 4.70 41.15 -2.07
N LEU A 198 3.98 42.09 -1.44
CA LEU A 198 2.54 41.97 -1.26
C LEU A 198 1.79 42.00 -2.58
N ASP A 199 2.32 42.61 -3.65
CA ASP A 199 1.62 42.69 -4.95
C ASP A 199 1.43 41.32 -5.61
N HIS A 200 2.21 40.31 -5.19
CA HIS A 200 2.06 38.93 -5.63
C HIS A 200 1.00 38.13 -4.86
N LEU A 201 0.35 38.73 -3.85
CA LEU A 201 -0.54 38.04 -2.91
C LEU A 201 -1.98 38.57 -2.99
N LEU A 202 -2.93 37.64 -2.91
CA LEU A 202 -4.36 37.95 -2.81
C LEU A 202 -4.73 38.42 -1.41
N PRO A 203 -5.70 39.33 -1.31
CA PRO A 203 -6.44 39.53 -0.08
C PRO A 203 -7.09 38.23 0.42
N CYS A 204 -7.21 38.05 1.74
CA CYS A 204 -7.88 36.90 2.34
C CYS A 204 -9.35 36.81 1.91
N GLY A 205 -10.01 37.97 1.81
CA GLY A 205 -11.38 38.09 1.30
C GLY A 205 -11.56 37.66 -0.16
N GLN A 206 -10.47 37.54 -0.93
CA GLN A 206 -10.46 37.12 -2.33
C GLN A 206 -9.82 35.74 -2.54
N SER A 207 -9.40 35.07 -1.46
CA SER A 207 -8.71 33.78 -1.52
C SER A 207 -9.32 32.80 -0.52
N VAL A 208 -8.74 32.69 0.68
CA VAL A 208 -9.11 31.70 1.70
C VAL A 208 -10.57 31.82 2.15
N ASP A 209 -11.13 33.03 2.19
CA ASP A 209 -12.51 33.24 2.61
C ASP A 209 -13.52 32.76 1.56
N ILE A 210 -13.12 32.72 0.28
CA ILE A 210 -13.94 32.21 -0.83
C ILE A 210 -13.77 30.70 -0.95
N ALA A 211 -12.51 30.23 -0.95
CA ALA A 211 -12.20 28.82 -1.10
C ALA A 211 -12.71 27.99 0.09
N TRP A 212 -12.62 28.54 1.30
CA TRP A 212 -12.94 27.83 2.55
C TRP A 212 -13.74 28.71 3.51
N PRO A 213 -15.02 29.02 3.23
CA PRO A 213 -15.81 30.00 3.99
C PRO A 213 -16.07 29.63 5.45
N ALA A 214 -15.81 28.38 5.86
CA ALA A 214 -15.97 27.89 7.23
C ALA A 214 -14.63 27.72 7.99
N ILE A 215 -13.49 28.02 7.36
CA ILE A 215 -12.16 27.71 7.91
C ILE A 215 -11.89 28.42 9.24
N GLY A 216 -12.31 29.68 9.41
CA GLY A 216 -12.13 30.40 10.68
C GLY A 216 -12.87 29.73 11.85
N GLN A 217 -14.12 29.30 11.63
CA GLN A 217 -14.88 28.56 12.65
C GLN A 217 -14.26 27.19 12.93
N GLN A 218 -13.83 26.45 11.90
CA GLN A 218 -13.18 25.15 12.06
C GLN A 218 -11.88 25.27 12.86
N TYR A 219 -11.05 26.26 12.52
CA TYR A 219 -9.82 26.58 13.23
C TYR A 219 -10.07 26.92 14.70
N LEU A 220 -11.03 27.81 14.97
CA LEU A 220 -11.38 28.19 16.34
C LEU A 220 -11.87 27.00 17.16
N ASN A 221 -12.72 26.14 16.58
CA ASN A 221 -13.23 24.95 17.26
C ASN A 221 -12.13 23.94 17.58
N ALA A 222 -11.18 23.74 16.66
CA ALA A 222 -10.11 22.77 16.83
C ALA A 222 -9.04 23.25 17.81
N THR A 223 -8.62 24.52 17.71
CA THR A 223 -7.44 25.04 18.41
C THR A 223 -7.77 25.87 19.65
N GLY A 224 -8.99 26.42 19.74
CA GLY A 224 -9.37 27.39 20.78
C GLY A 224 -8.74 28.78 20.61
N ASP A 225 -7.99 29.02 19.54
CA ASP A 225 -7.25 30.27 19.34
C ASP A 225 -8.15 31.39 18.75
N ALA A 226 -8.78 32.14 19.66
CA ALA A 226 -9.64 33.26 19.32
C ALA A 226 -8.91 34.46 18.68
N ASP A 227 -7.60 34.62 18.95
CA ASP A 227 -6.81 35.74 18.41
C ASP A 227 -6.47 35.55 16.93
N GLY A 228 -6.53 34.31 16.44
CA GLY A 228 -6.30 33.95 15.04
C GLY A 228 -7.49 34.15 14.13
N VAL A 229 -8.64 34.55 14.66
CA VAL A 229 -9.90 34.67 13.93
C VAL A 229 -10.59 36.01 14.19
N GLU A 230 -11.47 36.39 13.28
CA GLU A 230 -12.31 37.57 13.44
C GLU A 230 -13.74 37.26 13.05
N ASN A 231 -14.69 37.86 13.77
CA ASN A 231 -16.09 37.76 13.46
C ASN A 231 -16.51 38.90 12.54
N ARG A 232 -16.91 38.56 11.32
CA ARG A 232 -17.48 39.51 10.36
C ARG A 232 -18.91 39.10 10.06
N GLN A 233 -19.87 39.90 10.54
CA GLN A 233 -21.30 39.70 10.32
C GLN A 233 -21.83 38.32 10.78
N GLY A 234 -21.37 37.84 11.94
CA GLY A 234 -21.82 36.58 12.53
C GLY A 234 -21.11 35.33 11.96
N LYS A 235 -20.14 35.51 11.06
CA LYS A 235 -19.29 34.43 10.52
C LYS A 235 -17.85 34.63 10.97
N TRP A 236 -17.18 33.52 11.26
CA TRP A 236 -15.79 33.51 11.70
C TRP A 236 -14.84 33.26 10.53
N TYR A 237 -13.92 34.19 10.33
CA TYR A 237 -12.89 34.15 9.31
C TYR A 237 -11.51 34.14 9.96
N LEU A 238 -10.50 33.70 9.20
CA LEU A 238 -9.11 33.86 9.64
C LEU A 238 -8.77 35.34 9.70
N LYS A 239 -8.12 35.76 10.79
CA LYS A 239 -7.76 37.16 11.00
C LYS A 239 -6.47 37.48 10.24
N CYS A 240 -6.59 38.19 9.13
CA CYS A 240 -5.46 38.47 8.27
C CYS A 240 -4.77 39.81 8.56
N TRP A 241 -3.45 39.74 8.73
CA TRP A 241 -2.55 40.88 8.81
C TRP A 241 -2.29 41.45 7.40
N HIS A 242 -2.38 42.78 7.26
CA HIS A 242 -2.36 43.49 5.97
C HIS A 242 -3.37 42.95 4.95
N ASP A 243 -4.47 42.35 5.42
CA ASP A 243 -5.49 41.68 4.62
C ASP A 243 -4.96 40.53 3.76
N LYS A 244 -3.72 40.06 3.94
CA LYS A 244 -3.07 39.07 3.05
C LYS A 244 -2.46 37.87 3.76
N TRP A 245 -1.97 38.08 4.99
CA TRP A 245 -1.26 37.05 5.75
C TRP A 245 -2.08 36.58 6.93
N TRP A 246 -2.23 35.28 7.11
CA TRP A 246 -2.66 34.73 8.39
C TRP A 246 -1.43 34.29 9.22
N PRO A 247 -1.11 34.97 10.33
CA PRO A 247 0.00 34.59 11.21
C PRO A 247 -0.40 33.55 12.27
N ALA A 248 0.42 32.51 12.42
CA ALA A 248 0.27 31.52 13.47
C ALA A 248 0.54 32.11 14.87
N PRO A 249 -0.03 31.55 15.95
CA PRO A 249 0.10 32.09 17.32
C PRO A 249 1.54 32.39 17.73
N ALA A 250 2.48 31.53 17.35
CA ALA A 250 3.89 31.57 17.74
C ALA A 250 4.64 32.85 17.32
N CYS A 251 4.18 33.56 16.28
CA CYS A 251 4.88 34.73 15.72
C CYS A 251 4.03 36.01 15.63
N ARG A 252 2.82 36.02 16.22
CA ARG A 252 1.93 37.20 16.16
C ARG A 252 2.47 38.46 16.83
N SER A 253 3.38 38.31 17.80
CA SER A 253 4.05 39.46 18.42
C SER A 253 4.90 40.24 17.43
N ASN A 254 5.38 39.60 16.36
CA ASN A 254 6.15 40.23 15.29
C ASN A 254 5.89 39.52 13.95
N VAL A 255 4.76 39.85 13.34
CA VAL A 255 4.28 39.20 12.10
C VAL A 255 5.30 39.31 10.95
N SER A 256 6.05 40.41 10.87
CA SER A 256 7.07 40.61 9.84
C SER A 256 8.19 39.57 9.88
N ASN A 257 8.41 38.94 11.05
CA ASN A 257 9.43 37.93 11.27
C ASN A 257 8.88 36.49 11.21
N CYS A 258 7.57 36.30 10.99
CA CYS A 258 7.03 34.97 10.72
C CYS A 258 7.67 34.39 9.46
N VAL A 259 7.96 33.09 9.47
CA VAL A 259 8.37 32.35 8.28
C VAL A 259 7.24 32.36 7.26
N ALA A 260 7.53 32.81 6.04
CA ALA A 260 6.55 32.92 4.98
C ALA A 260 6.26 31.57 4.33
N ILE A 261 4.98 31.20 4.24
CA ILE A 261 4.47 30.10 3.43
C ILE A 261 3.45 30.68 2.45
N VAL A 262 3.83 30.75 1.18
CA VAL A 262 2.91 31.15 0.11
C VAL A 262 2.32 29.88 -0.50
N THR A 263 1.00 29.86 -0.66
CA THR A 263 0.24 28.82 -1.34
C THR A 263 -0.43 29.37 -2.59
N GLY A 264 -1.12 28.52 -3.35
CA GLY A 264 -1.85 28.95 -4.55
C GLY A 264 -3.05 29.86 -4.26
N ASP A 265 -3.63 30.38 -5.33
CA ASP A 265 -4.80 31.28 -5.30
C ASP A 265 -6.01 30.69 -4.56
N GLY A 266 -6.21 29.37 -4.68
CA GLY A 266 -7.23 28.60 -3.97
C GLY A 266 -6.95 28.31 -2.49
N ALA A 267 -5.96 28.97 -1.87
CA ALA A 267 -5.57 28.75 -0.47
C ALA A 267 -5.26 27.25 -0.19
N TRP A 268 -4.46 26.62 -1.06
CA TRP A 268 -4.24 25.18 -1.02
C TRP A 268 -3.66 24.73 0.31
N GLY A 269 -4.22 23.63 0.84
CA GLY A 269 -3.81 23.04 2.12
C GLY A 269 -4.08 23.88 3.37
N MET A 270 -4.56 25.14 3.27
CA MET A 270 -4.64 26.03 4.42
C MET A 270 -5.54 25.49 5.53
N ARG A 271 -6.63 24.78 5.19
CA ARG A 271 -7.55 24.18 6.17
C ARG A 271 -6.84 23.32 7.21
N THR A 272 -5.88 22.51 6.78
CA THR A 272 -5.09 21.60 7.61
C THR A 272 -3.88 22.33 8.23
N HIS A 273 -3.15 23.09 7.41
CA HIS A 273 -1.82 23.59 7.80
C HIS A 273 -1.84 24.75 8.78
N VAL A 274 -2.91 25.56 8.81
CA VAL A 274 -3.08 26.59 9.85
C VAL A 274 -3.26 25.97 11.25
N GLN A 275 -3.93 24.83 11.34
CA GLN A 275 -4.08 24.08 12.59
C GLN A 275 -2.75 23.44 13.00
N LEU A 276 -2.05 22.78 12.08
CA LEU A 276 -0.72 22.20 12.34
C LEU A 276 0.24 23.25 12.90
N ALA A 277 0.27 24.45 12.30
CA ALA A 277 1.10 25.54 12.78
C ALA A 277 0.76 25.97 14.22
N ALA A 278 -0.52 26.01 14.58
CA ALA A 278 -0.97 26.33 15.93
C ALA A 278 -0.62 25.23 16.95
N PHE A 279 -0.93 23.96 16.62
CA PHE A 279 -0.71 22.83 17.53
C PHE A 279 0.77 22.54 17.77
N HIS A 280 1.63 22.77 16.78
CA HIS A 280 3.06 22.49 16.86
C HIS A 280 3.91 23.73 17.16
N ASN A 281 3.26 24.86 17.50
CA ASN A 281 3.92 26.12 17.86
C ASN A 281 4.92 26.60 16.78
N MET A 282 4.51 26.54 15.52
CA MET A 282 5.34 26.93 14.38
C MET A 282 5.26 28.44 14.11
N PRO A 283 6.38 29.17 13.98
CA PRO A 283 6.40 30.61 13.75
C PRO A 283 6.20 30.95 12.27
N VAL A 284 5.10 30.50 11.67
CA VAL A 284 4.80 30.65 10.24
C VAL A 284 3.63 31.60 10.00
N ALA A 285 3.57 32.18 8.80
CA ALA A 285 2.39 32.87 8.29
C ALA A 285 2.06 32.39 6.88
N PHE A 286 0.76 32.28 6.59
CA PHE A 286 0.25 31.77 5.33
C PHE A 286 -0.37 32.88 4.49
N ALA A 287 -0.12 32.87 3.18
CA ALA A 287 -0.77 33.75 2.21
C ALA A 287 -1.02 33.02 0.89
N SER A 288 -2.01 33.48 0.13
CA SER A 288 -2.33 32.96 -1.20
C SER A 288 -1.76 33.86 -2.30
N ALA A 289 -1.12 33.27 -3.30
CA ALA A 289 -0.63 34.01 -4.47
C ALA A 289 -1.77 34.45 -5.40
N VAL A 290 -1.53 35.47 -6.23
CA VAL A 290 -2.52 35.98 -7.21
C VAL A 290 -2.85 35.03 -8.35
N ASN A 291 -1.92 34.14 -8.68
CA ASN A 291 -2.06 33.09 -9.70
C ASN A 291 -0.89 32.12 -9.59
N PHE A 292 -0.90 31.09 -10.44
CA PHE A 292 0.15 30.09 -10.50
C PHE A 292 1.54 30.67 -10.82
N ASP A 293 1.64 31.59 -11.78
CA ASP A 293 2.93 32.18 -12.17
C ASP A 293 3.57 32.97 -11.02
N ALA A 294 2.75 33.74 -10.29
CA ALA A 294 3.19 34.44 -9.09
C ALA A 294 3.59 33.46 -7.98
N TYR A 295 2.81 32.41 -7.75
CA TYR A 295 3.14 31.35 -6.79
C TYR A 295 4.50 30.69 -7.11
N ALA A 296 4.70 30.25 -8.35
CA ALA A 296 5.92 29.60 -8.80
C ALA A 296 7.13 30.55 -8.71
N SER A 297 6.95 31.81 -9.12
CA SER A 297 7.99 32.85 -9.05
C SER A 297 8.41 33.15 -7.61
N VAL A 298 7.46 33.37 -6.71
CA VAL A 298 7.73 33.65 -5.29
C VAL A 298 8.42 32.45 -4.65
N THR A 299 7.91 31.24 -4.86
CA THR A 299 8.50 30.00 -4.33
C THR A 299 9.94 29.80 -4.78
N ARG A 300 10.23 30.00 -6.07
CA ARG A 300 11.59 29.90 -6.63
C ARG A 300 12.53 31.02 -6.17
N THR A 301 12.00 32.19 -5.85
CA THR A 301 12.78 33.33 -5.36
C THR A 301 13.17 33.15 -3.90
N LEU A 302 12.21 32.75 -3.06
CA LEU A 302 12.44 32.61 -1.62
C LEU A 302 13.28 31.37 -1.28
N LYS A 303 13.08 30.26 -2.02
CA LYS A 303 13.69 28.95 -1.75
C LYS A 303 13.67 28.60 -0.27
N SER A 304 12.47 28.63 0.32
CA SER A 304 12.25 28.55 1.77
C SER A 304 11.29 27.41 2.12
N LEU A 305 10.01 27.73 2.39
CA LEU A 305 8.92 26.79 2.54
C LEU A 305 7.88 27.03 1.44
N ALA A 306 7.29 25.96 0.95
CA ALA A 306 6.19 26.03 0.00
C ALA A 306 5.17 24.93 0.28
N PHE A 307 3.89 25.21 0.11
CA PHE A 307 2.88 24.17 0.07
C PHE A 307 2.86 23.54 -1.33
N TRP A 308 3.06 22.24 -1.45
CA TRP A 308 3.10 21.58 -2.76
C TRP A 308 2.60 20.14 -2.73
N TRP A 309 2.46 19.55 -3.90
CA TRP A 309 2.13 18.14 -4.12
C TRP A 309 3.37 17.41 -4.69
N SER A 310 3.51 16.12 -4.39
CA SER A 310 4.53 15.24 -4.96
C SER A 310 3.87 13.90 -5.31
N PRO A 311 4.13 13.32 -6.50
CA PRO A 311 5.13 13.74 -7.48
C PRO A 311 4.70 14.88 -8.40
N ASP A 312 5.63 15.79 -8.72
CA ASP A 312 5.42 16.88 -9.68
C ASP A 312 6.76 17.45 -10.21
N THR A 313 6.79 17.91 -11.46
CA THR A 313 8.02 18.41 -12.11
C THR A 313 8.34 19.87 -11.76
N THR A 314 7.35 20.68 -11.36
CA THR A 314 7.44 22.13 -11.17
C THR A 314 8.59 22.56 -10.28
N PHE A 315 8.94 21.78 -9.26
CA PHE A 315 10.06 22.06 -8.35
C PHE A 315 11.01 20.87 -8.19
N SER A 316 10.96 19.90 -9.09
CA SER A 316 11.81 18.70 -9.06
C SER A 316 13.31 19.02 -9.17
N ASP A 317 13.65 20.16 -9.79
CA ASP A 317 15.01 20.70 -9.88
C ASP A 317 15.55 21.23 -8.54
N LEU A 318 14.66 21.56 -7.60
CA LEU A 318 14.99 22.23 -6.33
C LEU A 318 15.11 21.27 -5.15
N GLN A 319 14.88 19.96 -5.37
CA GLN A 319 15.02 18.90 -4.37
C GLN A 319 14.34 19.25 -3.05
N LEU A 320 13.01 19.28 -3.09
CA LEU A 320 12.18 19.56 -1.94
C LEU A 320 12.07 18.33 -1.03
N ALA A 321 12.00 18.55 0.27
CA ALA A 321 11.62 17.51 1.23
C ALA A 321 10.40 17.93 2.02
N ARG A 322 9.44 17.00 2.15
CA ARG A 322 8.22 17.23 2.92
C ARG A 322 8.55 17.37 4.40
N VAL A 323 7.93 18.35 5.06
CA VAL A 323 7.94 18.44 6.52
C VAL A 323 7.06 17.31 7.07
N VAL A 324 7.66 16.43 7.86
CA VAL A 324 7.00 15.28 8.46
C VAL A 324 6.39 15.69 9.80
N PHE A 325 5.10 15.44 9.96
CA PHE A 325 4.32 15.62 11.18
C PHE A 325 4.04 14.26 11.86
N PRO A 326 3.49 14.22 13.09
CA PRO A 326 3.07 12.97 13.71
C PRO A 326 2.10 12.18 12.83
N GLN A 327 2.11 10.85 13.00
CA GLN A 327 1.29 9.92 12.19
C GLN A 327 -0.20 10.22 12.30
N TYR A 328 -0.92 9.96 11.20
CA TYR A 328 -2.36 10.18 11.05
C TYR A 328 -3.16 9.61 12.23
N ASP A 329 -4.11 10.41 12.73
CA ASP A 329 -5.05 10.03 13.79
C ASP A 329 -6.48 10.19 13.24
N GLU A 330 -7.13 9.06 12.96
CA GLU A 330 -8.45 9.03 12.35
C GLU A 330 -9.52 9.72 13.22
N ALA A 331 -9.48 9.51 14.53
CA ALA A 331 -10.52 10.02 15.44
C ALA A 331 -10.46 11.55 15.56
N GLU A 332 -9.27 12.14 15.52
CA GLU A 332 -9.11 13.59 15.49
C GLU A 332 -9.54 14.18 14.13
N HIS A 333 -9.12 13.55 13.03
CA HIS A 333 -9.43 14.03 11.67
C HIS A 333 -10.93 13.99 11.36
N GLU A 334 -11.66 12.95 11.82
CA GLU A 334 -13.13 12.86 11.72
C GLU A 334 -13.85 14.01 12.42
N GLN A 335 -13.24 14.57 13.47
CA GLN A 335 -13.76 15.74 14.20
C GLN A 335 -13.31 17.07 13.57
N GLY A 336 -12.54 17.05 12.49
CA GLY A 336 -11.97 18.22 11.84
C GLY A 336 -10.79 18.84 12.61
N ILE A 337 -10.14 18.04 13.48
CA ILE A 337 -8.95 18.42 14.25
C ILE A 337 -7.72 17.89 13.51
N PHE A 338 -6.88 18.80 13.03
CA PHE A 338 -5.71 18.48 12.21
C PHE A 338 -4.40 18.74 12.99
N LYS A 339 -4.05 17.82 13.89
CA LYS A 339 -2.75 17.81 14.60
C LYS A 339 -1.71 16.91 13.93
N THR A 340 -2.16 15.95 13.16
CA THR A 340 -1.35 14.91 12.54
C THR A 340 -1.39 15.07 11.01
N VAL A 341 -0.45 14.44 10.32
CA VAL A 341 -0.45 14.41 8.85
C VAL A 341 -1.73 13.76 8.32
N ASP A 342 -2.17 14.13 7.12
CA ASP A 342 -3.24 13.44 6.40
C ASP A 342 -2.89 11.95 6.17
N ASN A 343 -3.91 11.12 5.94
CA ASN A 343 -3.66 9.71 5.60
C ASN A 343 -2.98 9.62 4.23
N VAL A 344 -1.70 9.25 4.22
CA VAL A 344 -0.89 9.13 3.02
C VAL A 344 -0.91 7.69 2.54
N GLU A 345 -1.82 7.39 1.61
CA GLU A 345 -1.90 6.08 0.96
C GLU A 345 -0.98 6.02 -0.28
N PRO A 346 -0.33 4.87 -0.54
CA PRO A 346 0.36 4.61 -1.79
C PRO A 346 -0.56 4.81 -3.01
N LEU A 347 -0.02 5.38 -4.10
CA LEU A 347 -0.78 5.53 -5.33
C LEU A 347 -1.06 4.15 -5.95
N GLN A 348 -2.24 4.01 -6.54
CA GLN A 348 -2.76 2.70 -6.89
C GLN A 348 -2.65 2.43 -8.39
N ASN A 349 -2.48 1.16 -8.74
CA ASN A 349 -2.57 0.66 -10.10
C ASN A 349 -3.90 -0.09 -10.25
N TRP A 350 -4.61 0.18 -11.33
CA TRP A 350 -5.91 -0.41 -11.63
C TRP A 350 -5.92 -1.00 -13.03
N ILE A 351 -6.70 -2.07 -13.20
CA ILE A 351 -6.94 -2.71 -14.50
C ILE A 351 -8.43 -2.90 -14.76
N ALA A 352 -8.82 -2.96 -16.03
CA ALA A 352 -10.13 -3.48 -16.41
C ALA A 352 -10.19 -4.99 -16.15
N ALA A 353 -11.33 -5.50 -15.65
CA ALA A 353 -11.50 -6.92 -15.33
C ALA A 353 -11.26 -7.83 -16.55
N GLU A 354 -11.72 -7.42 -17.72
CA GLU A 354 -11.57 -8.17 -18.98
C GLU A 354 -10.10 -8.41 -19.37
N LEU A 355 -9.17 -7.55 -18.94
CA LEU A 355 -7.74 -7.69 -19.24
C LEU A 355 -7.13 -8.96 -18.64
N LEU A 356 -7.71 -9.46 -17.53
CA LEU A 356 -7.28 -10.69 -16.85
C LEU A 356 -7.38 -11.94 -17.73
N ASN A 357 -8.29 -11.94 -18.71
CA ASN A 357 -8.53 -13.09 -19.55
C ASN A 357 -7.81 -13.00 -20.90
N VAL A 358 -7.46 -11.79 -21.34
CA VAL A 358 -6.93 -11.55 -22.70
C VAL A 358 -5.45 -11.16 -22.73
N ALA A 359 -4.89 -10.62 -21.64
CA ALA A 359 -3.48 -10.18 -21.59
C ALA A 359 -2.88 -10.29 -20.18
N GLN A 360 -2.82 -11.51 -19.65
CA GLN A 360 -2.30 -11.76 -18.29
C GLN A 360 -0.87 -11.29 -18.08
N ARG A 361 0.01 -11.44 -19.08
CA ARG A 361 1.39 -10.94 -18.96
C ARG A 361 1.43 -9.43 -18.72
N ALA A 362 0.51 -8.67 -19.34
CA ALA A 362 0.37 -7.24 -19.09
C ALA A 362 -0.18 -6.98 -17.67
N VAL A 363 -1.19 -7.71 -17.22
CA VAL A 363 -1.70 -7.60 -15.83
C VAL A 363 -0.60 -7.85 -14.80
N ARG A 364 0.17 -8.93 -14.96
CA ARG A 364 1.26 -9.30 -14.05
C ARG A 364 2.38 -8.26 -14.06
N PHE A 365 2.66 -7.67 -15.22
CA PHE A 365 3.57 -6.54 -15.31
C PHE A 365 3.08 -5.35 -14.50
N VAL A 366 1.81 -4.95 -14.64
CA VAL A 366 1.23 -3.83 -13.86
C VAL A 366 1.19 -4.13 -12.35
N GLN A 367 0.91 -5.38 -11.97
CA GLN A 367 1.01 -5.86 -10.57
C GLN A 367 2.43 -5.75 -10.02
N GLY A 368 3.42 -6.15 -10.83
CA GLY A 368 4.84 -6.12 -10.49
C GLY A 368 5.48 -4.74 -10.56
N PHE A 369 4.85 -3.78 -11.25
CA PHE A 369 5.36 -2.43 -11.40
C PHE A 369 5.48 -1.75 -10.03
N ARG A 370 6.72 -1.52 -9.61
CA ARG A 370 7.07 -0.86 -8.35
C ARG A 370 8.28 0.05 -8.54
N MET A 371 8.06 1.36 -8.47
CA MET A 371 9.07 2.41 -8.55
C MET A 371 9.26 3.03 -7.16
N SER A 372 10.50 3.30 -6.74
CA SER A 372 10.74 4.00 -5.48
C SER A 372 10.55 5.50 -5.66
N GLU A 373 10.25 6.22 -4.56
CA GLU A 373 10.17 7.69 -4.58
C GLU A 373 11.49 8.34 -5.02
N SER A 374 12.64 7.73 -4.69
CA SER A 374 13.94 8.23 -5.14
C SER A 374 14.11 8.12 -6.66
N ASP A 375 13.74 7.00 -7.26
CA ASP A 375 13.88 6.81 -8.72
C ASP A 375 12.91 7.72 -9.47
N LEU A 376 11.71 7.93 -8.92
CA LEU A 376 10.75 8.88 -9.46
C LEU A 376 11.30 10.30 -9.43
N ASN A 377 11.81 10.75 -8.28
CA ASN A 377 12.38 12.09 -8.15
C ASN A 377 13.59 12.29 -9.06
N GLU A 378 14.41 11.25 -9.29
CA GLU A 378 15.47 11.27 -10.30
C GLU A 378 14.90 11.42 -11.72
N LEU A 379 13.93 10.58 -12.08
CA LEU A 379 13.27 10.61 -13.39
C LEU A 379 12.70 11.99 -13.72
N LEU A 380 11.95 12.59 -12.78
CA LEU A 380 11.34 13.91 -12.98
C LEU A 380 12.40 15.00 -13.11
N ARG A 381 13.47 14.94 -12.31
CA ARG A 381 14.58 15.90 -12.40
C ARG A 381 15.30 15.80 -13.74
N THR A 382 15.61 14.58 -14.20
CA THR A 382 16.24 14.37 -15.51
C THR A 382 15.34 14.82 -16.65
N HIS A 383 14.03 14.59 -16.54
CA HIS A 383 13.05 15.11 -17.48
C HIS A 383 13.13 16.63 -17.60
N VAL A 384 13.03 17.35 -16.47
CA VAL A 384 13.12 18.83 -16.43
C VAL A 384 14.46 19.33 -16.98
N GLN A 385 15.58 18.70 -16.60
CA GLN A 385 16.92 19.07 -17.08
C GLN A 385 17.11 18.85 -18.58
N SER A 386 16.41 17.87 -19.16
CA SER A 386 16.48 17.61 -20.59
C SER A 386 15.76 18.66 -21.44
N GLY A 387 14.90 19.48 -20.82
CA GLY A 387 14.05 20.45 -21.52
C GLY A 387 12.98 19.82 -22.41
N ARG A 388 12.73 18.52 -22.26
CA ARG A 388 11.65 17.80 -22.96
C ARG A 388 10.31 18.25 -22.37
N ASP A 389 9.33 18.44 -23.23
CA ASP A 389 7.94 18.69 -22.86
C ASP A 389 7.27 17.33 -22.63
N ALA A 390 6.65 17.07 -21.48
CA ALA A 390 6.08 15.76 -21.20
C ALA A 390 4.93 15.37 -22.13
N ILE A 391 4.08 16.32 -22.54
CA ILE A 391 2.98 16.02 -23.46
C ILE A 391 3.52 15.68 -24.85
N ARG A 392 4.64 16.31 -25.26
CA ARG A 392 5.22 16.13 -26.59
C ARG A 392 6.28 15.02 -26.66
N ASP A 393 6.97 14.74 -25.56
CA ASP A 393 8.17 13.89 -25.50
C ASP A 393 8.37 13.18 -24.13
N ALA A 394 7.28 12.81 -23.44
CA ALA A 394 7.36 11.90 -22.29
C ALA A 394 7.96 10.54 -22.67
N ARG A 395 7.65 10.02 -23.86
CA ARG A 395 8.19 8.74 -24.34
C ARG A 395 9.71 8.75 -24.41
N GLY A 396 10.33 9.87 -24.81
CA GLY A 396 11.79 10.01 -24.80
C GLY A 396 12.40 9.95 -23.40
N SER A 397 11.72 10.55 -22.41
CA SER A 397 12.14 10.54 -21.00
C SER A 397 11.96 9.14 -20.38
N ALA A 398 10.83 8.50 -20.64
CA ALA A 398 10.56 7.12 -20.26
C ALA A 398 11.60 6.16 -20.86
N CYS A 399 11.95 6.34 -22.14
CA CYS A 399 12.94 5.52 -22.82
C CYS A 399 14.35 5.68 -22.21
N ALA A 400 14.78 6.91 -21.95
CA ALA A 400 16.07 7.18 -21.32
C ALA A 400 16.20 6.50 -19.95
N TRP A 401 15.11 6.51 -19.16
CA TRP A 401 15.07 5.84 -17.87
C TRP A 401 15.10 4.32 -17.99
N ILE A 402 14.30 3.74 -18.88
CA ILE A 402 14.27 2.29 -19.15
C ILE A 402 15.65 1.76 -19.56
N LEU A 403 16.39 2.49 -20.40
CA LEU A 403 17.72 2.06 -20.86
C LEU A 403 18.77 2.04 -19.74
N THR A 404 18.60 2.87 -18.71
CA THR A 404 19.55 2.99 -17.59
C THR A 404 19.17 2.13 -16.38
N HIS A 405 17.90 1.67 -16.28
CA HIS A 405 17.37 0.96 -15.12
C HIS A 405 16.91 -0.48 -15.44
N ARG A 406 17.62 -1.18 -16.35
CA ARG A 406 17.22 -2.50 -16.88
C ARG A 406 17.01 -3.56 -15.81
N ASP A 407 17.88 -3.63 -14.82
CA ASP A 407 17.78 -4.63 -13.74
C ASP A 407 16.52 -4.39 -12.88
N GLN A 408 16.11 -3.13 -12.71
CA GLN A 408 14.94 -2.78 -11.93
C GLN A 408 13.65 -3.15 -12.65
N TRP A 409 13.42 -2.65 -13.87
CA TRP A 409 12.15 -2.88 -14.55
C TRP A 409 12.01 -4.29 -15.12
N SER A 410 13.12 -4.98 -15.43
CA SER A 410 13.05 -6.38 -15.87
C SER A 410 12.48 -7.31 -14.80
N SER A 411 12.63 -6.98 -13.52
CA SER A 411 12.00 -7.70 -12.41
C SER A 411 10.47 -7.58 -12.37
N TRP A 412 9.92 -6.50 -12.95
CA TRP A 412 8.48 -6.30 -13.08
C TRP A 412 7.87 -7.18 -14.17
N VAL A 413 8.67 -7.57 -15.17
CA VAL A 413 8.22 -8.38 -16.30
C VAL A 413 8.05 -9.82 -15.83
N PRO A 414 6.85 -10.41 -15.94
CA PRO A 414 6.65 -11.81 -15.58
C PRO A 414 7.48 -12.72 -16.49
N SER A 415 7.99 -13.81 -15.93
CA SER A 415 8.57 -14.87 -16.76
C SER A 415 7.50 -15.39 -17.70
N GLN A 416 7.86 -15.73 -18.94
CA GLN A 416 6.96 -16.43 -19.86
C GLN A 416 6.41 -17.75 -19.25
N THR A 417 7.13 -18.31 -18.27
CA THR A 417 6.80 -19.55 -17.57
C THR A 417 6.18 -19.34 -16.19
N ASP A 418 5.74 -18.12 -15.84
CA ASP A 418 5.08 -17.89 -14.55
C ASP A 418 3.67 -18.51 -14.53
N CYS A 419 3.39 -19.29 -13.49
CA CYS A 419 2.11 -19.97 -13.27
C CYS A 419 1.03 -18.95 -12.80
N THR A 420 -0.10 -18.82 -13.51
CA THR A 420 -1.26 -18.00 -13.11
C THR A 420 -2.41 -18.82 -12.52
N VAL A 421 -3.03 -18.35 -11.45
CA VAL A 421 -4.24 -18.98 -10.87
C VAL A 421 -5.32 -19.18 -11.93
N GLY A 422 -5.82 -20.41 -12.06
CA GLY A 422 -6.77 -20.81 -13.09
C GLY A 422 -6.16 -21.12 -14.45
N GLN A 423 -4.82 -21.12 -14.62
CA GLN A 423 -4.11 -21.45 -15.87
C GLN A 423 -2.77 -22.17 -15.61
N GLY A 424 -2.19 -22.82 -16.62
CA GLY A 424 -0.94 -23.61 -16.46
C GLY A 424 0.34 -22.82 -16.72
N LEU A 425 1.49 -23.43 -16.46
CA LEU A 425 2.77 -22.93 -16.97
C LEU A 425 2.69 -22.84 -18.50
N ALA A 426 3.22 -21.78 -19.12
CA ALA A 426 3.26 -21.66 -20.58
C ALA A 426 4.70 -21.55 -21.11
N ASP A 427 4.96 -22.01 -22.34
CA ASP A 427 6.21 -21.79 -23.04
C ASP A 427 6.31 -20.36 -23.65
N ALA A 428 7.43 -20.06 -24.31
CA ALA A 428 7.66 -18.76 -24.96
C ALA A 428 6.66 -18.43 -26.08
N GLN A 429 5.91 -19.43 -26.54
CA GLN A 429 4.90 -19.34 -27.58
C GLN A 429 3.48 -19.32 -26.99
N GLY A 430 3.34 -19.36 -25.66
CA GLY A 430 2.06 -19.32 -24.95
C GLY A 430 1.36 -20.69 -24.84
N ASN A 431 2.02 -21.80 -25.18
CA ASN A 431 1.43 -23.14 -25.03
C ASN A 431 1.60 -23.65 -23.60
N PHE A 432 0.57 -24.26 -23.03
CA PHE A 432 0.64 -24.82 -21.68
C PHE A 432 1.61 -26.03 -21.61
N VAL A 433 2.51 -26.02 -20.62
CA VAL A 433 3.52 -27.05 -20.35
C VAL A 433 3.35 -27.61 -18.94
N ALA A 434 3.72 -28.88 -18.74
CA ALA A 434 3.57 -29.57 -17.46
C ALA A 434 4.76 -29.32 -16.49
N ALA A 435 5.93 -28.90 -16.99
CA ALA A 435 7.12 -28.66 -16.15
C ALA A 435 8.14 -27.72 -16.82
N ARG A 436 9.01 -27.09 -16.01
CA ARG A 436 10.18 -26.32 -16.48
C ARG A 436 11.32 -27.26 -16.88
N LEU A 437 11.77 -27.20 -18.12
CA LEU A 437 13.07 -27.78 -18.53
C LEU A 437 14.18 -26.77 -18.16
N CYS A 438 14.85 -26.99 -17.02
CA CYS A 438 16.05 -26.22 -16.68
C CYS A 438 17.19 -26.63 -17.62
N HIS A 439 17.55 -25.78 -18.58
CA HIS A 439 18.84 -25.90 -19.26
C HIS A 439 19.94 -25.39 -18.33
N LEU A 440 20.66 -26.29 -17.67
CA LEU A 440 21.95 -25.96 -17.07
C LEU A 440 22.98 -25.79 -18.20
N PRO A 441 23.91 -24.81 -18.11
CA PRO A 441 24.98 -24.69 -19.08
C PRO A 441 25.90 -25.91 -18.95
N THR A 442 25.99 -26.69 -20.02
CA THR A 442 26.90 -27.81 -20.17
C THR A 442 28.34 -27.34 -20.05
N ARG A 443 28.98 -27.55 -18.89
CA ARG A 443 30.44 -27.57 -18.82
C ARG A 443 30.94 -28.87 -19.44
N THR A 444 31.51 -28.77 -20.63
CA THR A 444 32.28 -29.84 -21.25
C THR A 444 33.59 -30.03 -20.47
N GLY A 445 33.66 -31.08 -19.65
CA GLY A 445 34.88 -31.61 -19.08
C GLY A 445 35.06 -33.04 -19.58
N VAL A 446 36.11 -33.29 -20.37
CA VAL A 446 36.47 -34.62 -20.86
C VAL A 446 37.11 -35.41 -19.71
N GLY A 447 36.52 -36.56 -19.39
CA GLY A 447 37.05 -37.55 -18.45
C GLY A 447 36.36 -38.90 -18.70
N GLU A 448 37.15 -39.87 -19.10
CA GLU A 448 36.78 -41.20 -19.58
C GLU A 448 35.99 -42.01 -18.55
N ILE A 449 34.72 -42.30 -18.83
CA ILE A 449 34.11 -43.63 -19.05
C ILE A 449 32.61 -43.37 -19.26
N GLY A 450 32.03 -44.04 -20.24
CA GLY A 450 30.66 -43.76 -20.68
C GLY A 450 29.62 -43.99 -19.59
N GLU A 451 28.99 -42.90 -19.15
CA GLU A 451 27.66 -42.92 -18.57
C GLU A 451 26.85 -41.79 -19.21
N TYR A 452 25.90 -42.17 -20.06
CA TYR A 452 24.80 -41.28 -20.42
C TYR A 452 23.94 -41.12 -19.18
N VAL A 453 23.90 -39.92 -18.58
CA VAL A 453 22.84 -39.58 -17.62
C VAL A 453 21.56 -39.31 -18.42
N HIS A 454 20.86 -40.38 -18.78
CA HIS A 454 19.43 -40.29 -19.03
C HIS A 454 18.78 -39.97 -17.69
N LEU A 455 18.18 -38.77 -17.58
CA LEU A 455 17.18 -38.52 -16.54
C LEU A 455 15.97 -39.40 -16.88
N LEU A 456 15.95 -40.60 -16.32
CA LEU A 456 14.74 -41.42 -16.27
C LEU A 456 13.77 -40.72 -15.30
N PRO A 457 12.50 -40.51 -15.70
CA PRO A 457 11.48 -40.17 -14.73
C PRO A 457 11.42 -41.31 -13.69
N LEU A 458 11.43 -40.97 -12.40
CA LEU A 458 11.28 -41.94 -11.32
C LEU A 458 10.00 -42.78 -11.57
N PRO A 459 10.05 -44.11 -11.44
CA PRO A 459 8.89 -44.95 -11.71
C PRO A 459 7.96 -44.95 -10.49
N GLY A 460 6.83 -44.25 -10.62
CA GLY A 460 5.68 -44.38 -9.73
C GLY A 460 5.04 -43.07 -9.31
N GLY A 461 3.94 -42.70 -10.00
CA GLY A 461 2.81 -41.99 -9.41
C GLY A 461 2.89 -40.46 -9.31
N ASP A 462 2.23 -39.83 -10.29
CA ASP A 462 1.49 -38.56 -10.21
C ASP A 462 2.27 -37.23 -10.21
N SER A 463 2.36 -36.67 -11.43
CA SER A 463 2.25 -35.23 -11.75
C SER A 463 2.79 -34.23 -10.71
N TYR A 464 4.10 -34.00 -10.73
CA TYR A 464 4.63 -32.74 -10.21
C TYR A 464 4.51 -31.66 -11.29
N GLY A 465 3.43 -30.89 -11.21
CA GLY A 465 3.13 -29.79 -12.13
C GLY A 465 1.65 -29.75 -12.46
N ALA A 466 0.88 -28.92 -11.77
CA ALA A 466 -0.50 -28.67 -12.15
C ALA A 466 -0.51 -27.83 -13.45
N SER A 467 -1.30 -28.25 -14.44
CA SER A 467 -1.57 -27.45 -15.65
C SER A 467 -2.51 -26.28 -15.38
N PHE A 468 -2.88 -26.06 -14.12
CA PHE A 468 -3.73 -25.01 -13.61
C PHE A 468 -3.24 -24.63 -12.22
N CYS A 469 -2.83 -23.39 -12.01
CA CYS A 469 -2.43 -22.95 -10.68
C CYS A 469 -3.71 -22.73 -9.86
N SER A 470 -3.68 -23.10 -8.59
CA SER A 470 -4.78 -22.87 -7.64
C SER A 470 -4.32 -21.89 -6.59
N ASP A 471 -5.27 -21.14 -6.04
CA ASP A 471 -4.98 -20.27 -4.90
C ASP A 471 -4.60 -21.12 -3.69
N CYS A 472 -3.59 -20.66 -2.95
CA CYS A 472 -3.36 -21.16 -1.61
C CYS A 472 -4.50 -20.75 -0.70
N GLU A 473 -5.12 -21.73 -0.05
CA GLU A 473 -6.19 -21.52 0.91
C GLU A 473 -5.68 -20.75 2.14
N LEU A 474 -6.61 -20.14 2.88
CA LEU A 474 -6.32 -19.38 4.10
C LEU A 474 -5.42 -20.16 5.07
N GLY A 475 -4.45 -19.46 5.68
CA GLY A 475 -3.45 -20.09 6.55
C GLY A 475 -2.29 -20.79 5.82
N THR A 476 -2.31 -20.84 4.48
CA THR A 476 -1.20 -21.33 3.65
C THR A 476 -0.68 -20.25 2.70
N MET A 477 0.57 -20.40 2.26
CA MET A 477 1.26 -19.49 1.34
C MET A 477 2.07 -20.24 0.28
N ALA A 478 2.28 -19.63 -0.87
CA ALA A 478 3.25 -20.06 -1.87
C ALA A 478 4.45 -19.10 -1.88
N ALA A 479 5.54 -19.48 -1.19
CA ALA A 479 6.72 -18.63 -1.04
C ALA A 479 7.44 -18.33 -2.38
N ALA A 480 7.27 -19.20 -3.38
CA ALA A 480 7.82 -19.02 -4.72
C ALA A 480 6.76 -19.28 -5.80
N ARG A 481 6.84 -18.54 -6.92
CA ARG A 481 5.96 -18.76 -8.08
C ARG A 481 6.15 -20.17 -8.65
N GLY A 482 5.06 -20.84 -9.01
CA GLY A 482 5.09 -22.22 -9.49
C GLY A 482 5.34 -23.26 -8.39
N SER A 483 5.13 -22.89 -7.11
CA SER A 483 5.11 -23.87 -6.02
C SER A 483 4.10 -24.97 -6.33
N THR A 484 4.55 -26.22 -6.29
CA THR A 484 3.70 -27.39 -6.53
C THR A 484 2.80 -27.71 -5.34
N GLN A 485 3.00 -27.02 -4.21
CA GLN A 485 2.23 -27.16 -2.98
C GLN A 485 2.21 -25.85 -2.19
N CYS A 486 1.08 -25.54 -1.57
CA CYS A 486 0.96 -24.45 -0.62
C CYS A 486 1.57 -24.83 0.73
N THR A 487 2.45 -24.00 1.24
CA THR A 487 3.14 -24.19 2.52
C THR A 487 2.34 -23.52 3.63
N LEU A 488 2.07 -24.24 4.72
CA LEU A 488 1.39 -23.66 5.88
C LEU A 488 2.23 -22.53 6.52
N CYS A 489 1.56 -21.48 7.01
CA CYS A 489 2.22 -20.44 7.81
C CYS A 489 2.89 -21.00 9.07
N ARG A 490 4.02 -20.39 9.47
CA ARG A 490 4.75 -20.80 10.68
C ARG A 490 3.98 -20.38 11.94
N LEU A 491 4.36 -20.96 13.08
CA LEU A 491 3.75 -20.65 14.37
C LEU A 491 3.94 -19.17 14.73
N GLY A 492 2.84 -18.52 15.13
CA GLY A 492 2.84 -17.08 15.37
C GLY A 492 2.77 -16.27 14.08
N GLU A 493 2.50 -16.88 12.94
CA GLU A 493 2.22 -16.21 11.67
C GLU A 493 0.88 -16.66 11.09
N PHE A 494 0.25 -15.84 10.25
CA PHE A 494 -1.03 -16.13 9.60
C PHE A 494 -1.08 -15.59 8.18
N ALA A 495 -1.90 -16.23 7.34
CA ALA A 495 -2.29 -15.74 6.02
C ALA A 495 -3.82 -15.57 6.04
N ASN A 496 -4.28 -14.32 6.03
CA ASN A 496 -5.70 -13.95 6.18
C ASN A 496 -6.45 -13.82 4.84
N SER A 497 -5.76 -13.96 3.71
CA SER A 497 -6.38 -14.02 2.38
C SER A 497 -5.89 -15.26 1.62
N SER A 498 -6.65 -15.69 0.62
CA SER A 498 -6.17 -16.68 -0.34
C SER A 498 -5.03 -16.10 -1.19
N ALA A 499 -4.29 -16.95 -1.90
CA ALA A 499 -3.21 -16.57 -2.82
C ALA A 499 -2.00 -15.83 -2.17
N MET A 500 -1.82 -15.97 -0.86
CA MET A 500 -0.75 -15.31 -0.12
C MET A 500 0.64 -15.87 -0.50
N SER A 501 1.63 -14.99 -0.63
CA SER A 501 3.04 -15.36 -0.89
C SER A 501 3.93 -15.27 0.36
N PHE A 502 3.40 -14.73 1.45
CA PHE A 502 4.07 -14.58 2.74
C PHE A 502 3.05 -14.68 3.88
N CYS A 503 3.51 -14.92 5.11
CA CYS A 503 2.65 -14.94 6.30
C CYS A 503 2.96 -13.73 7.18
N PHE A 504 1.94 -13.11 7.75
CA PHE A 504 2.05 -12.01 8.70
C PHE A 504 2.29 -12.55 10.11
N SER A 505 3.18 -11.95 10.90
CA SER A 505 3.29 -12.31 12.31
C SER A 505 2.03 -11.87 13.08
N CYS A 506 1.50 -12.75 13.95
CA CYS A 506 0.53 -12.36 14.96
C CYS A 506 1.23 -11.36 15.91
N SER A 507 0.83 -10.10 15.90
CA SER A 507 1.34 -9.10 16.86
C SER A 507 1.00 -9.53 18.30
N ALA A 508 1.97 -9.40 19.21
CA ALA A 508 1.67 -9.42 20.64
C ALA A 508 0.75 -8.23 20.93
N GLY A 509 -0.44 -8.50 21.47
CA GLY A 509 -1.38 -7.45 21.83
C GLY A 509 -0.75 -6.40 22.73
N THR A 510 -1.21 -5.16 22.55
CA THR A 510 -0.99 -4.02 23.43
C THR A 510 -1.36 -4.35 24.88
N GLU A 511 -0.71 -3.65 25.80
CA GLU A 511 -0.73 -3.82 27.26
C GLU A 511 -2.12 -4.04 27.87
N GLN A 512 -2.53 -5.30 28.02
CA GLN A 512 -3.19 -5.88 29.20
C GLN A 512 -3.36 -7.38 28.94
N GLU A 513 -2.95 -8.21 29.92
CA GLU A 513 -2.87 -9.68 29.86
C GLU A 513 -1.61 -10.29 29.23
N VAL A 514 -0.46 -9.99 29.85
CA VAL A 514 0.68 -10.91 29.87
C VAL A 514 0.35 -12.07 30.82
N ASP A 515 -0.34 -13.09 30.32
CA ASP A 515 -0.14 -14.44 30.82
C ASP A 515 0.01 -15.41 29.64
N SER A 516 1.27 -15.68 29.30
CA SER A 516 1.74 -16.85 28.56
C SER A 516 1.22 -17.03 27.12
N GLY A 517 1.92 -16.41 26.17
CA GLY A 517 1.64 -16.49 24.73
C GLY A 517 1.67 -17.90 24.14
N ARG A 518 0.64 -18.21 23.33
CA ARG A 518 0.63 -19.07 22.13
C ARG A 518 -0.79 -19.01 21.53
N HIS A 519 -0.89 -18.66 20.24
CA HIS A 519 -2.14 -18.56 19.49
C HIS A 519 -2.30 -19.79 18.57
N VAL A 520 -3.54 -20.21 18.33
CA VAL A 520 -3.92 -21.22 17.32
C VAL A 520 -4.40 -20.50 16.05
N ILE A 521 -4.08 -21.06 14.89
CA ILE A 521 -4.67 -20.65 13.60
C ILE A 521 -5.98 -21.45 13.45
N GLU A 522 -7.12 -20.77 13.33
CA GLU A 522 -8.34 -21.40 12.83
C GLU A 522 -8.23 -21.57 11.31
N VAL A 523 -8.95 -22.55 10.74
CA VAL A 523 -9.07 -22.84 9.28
C VAL A 523 -9.52 -21.61 8.45
N GLN A 524 -9.78 -20.46 9.10
CA GLN A 524 -10.19 -19.20 8.50
C GLN A 524 -9.11 -18.09 8.56
N GLY A 525 -7.84 -18.42 8.86
CA GLY A 525 -6.73 -17.47 8.73
C GLY A 525 -6.63 -16.37 9.80
N SER A 526 -7.18 -16.58 11.00
CA SER A 526 -7.09 -15.64 12.14
C SER A 526 -6.40 -16.25 13.36
N CYS A 527 -5.67 -15.42 14.12
CA CYS A 527 -4.99 -15.81 15.37
C CYS A 527 -5.98 -15.79 16.55
N LYS A 528 -6.18 -16.91 17.25
CA LYS A 528 -6.97 -16.99 18.49
C LYS A 528 -6.13 -17.51 19.66
N LEU A 529 -6.38 -17.01 20.87
CA LEU A 529 -5.74 -17.52 22.10
C LEU A 529 -6.04 -19.01 22.29
N CYS A 530 -5.05 -19.79 22.75
CA CYS A 530 -5.30 -21.18 23.14
C CYS A 530 -6.41 -21.26 24.22
N PRO A 531 -7.36 -22.21 24.12
CA PRO A 531 -8.39 -22.40 25.13
C PRO A 531 -7.79 -22.60 26.53
N ARG A 532 -8.41 -21.99 27.56
CA ARG A 532 -8.02 -22.17 28.97
C ARG A 532 -7.91 -23.65 29.31
N GLY A 533 -6.77 -24.07 29.89
CA GLY A 533 -6.50 -25.47 30.23
C GLY A 533 -5.83 -26.28 29.13
N SER A 534 -5.26 -25.64 28.09
CA SER A 534 -4.51 -26.31 27.02
C SER A 534 -3.23 -25.55 26.64
N HIS A 535 -2.27 -26.28 26.07
CA HIS A 535 -1.12 -25.73 25.34
C HIS A 535 -1.14 -26.24 23.90
N CYS A 536 -0.86 -25.36 22.95
CA CYS A 536 -0.88 -25.69 21.52
C CYS A 536 0.55 -25.59 20.96
N PRO A 537 1.26 -26.71 20.75
CA PRO A 537 2.60 -26.70 20.14
C PRO A 537 2.58 -26.61 18.61
N GLY A 538 1.42 -26.68 17.95
CA GLY A 538 1.28 -26.71 16.48
C GLY A 538 -0.14 -26.39 15.98
N SER A 539 -0.32 -26.19 14.66
CA SER A 539 -1.61 -25.90 14.02
C SER A 539 -2.65 -27.02 14.13
N ASN A 540 -2.21 -28.25 14.36
CA ASN A 540 -3.07 -29.44 14.41
C ASN A 540 -3.01 -30.17 15.77
N GLU A 541 -2.30 -29.63 16.76
CA GLU A 541 -2.07 -30.30 18.03
C GLU A 541 -2.48 -29.41 19.20
N LEU A 542 -3.53 -29.82 19.90
CA LEU A 542 -3.99 -29.22 21.15
C LEU A 542 -3.70 -30.21 22.27
N VAL A 543 -2.77 -29.84 23.15
CA VAL A 543 -2.38 -30.66 24.29
C VAL A 543 -3.05 -30.12 25.54
N LEU A 544 -3.76 -30.98 26.25
CA LEU A 544 -4.50 -30.58 27.45
C LEU A 544 -3.53 -30.45 28.64
N LEU A 545 -3.71 -29.41 29.46
CA LEU A 545 -3.02 -29.29 30.74
C LEU A 545 -3.59 -30.31 31.73
N ALA A 546 -2.74 -30.76 32.66
CA ALA A 546 -3.14 -31.75 33.66
C ALA A 546 -4.42 -31.32 34.41
N GLY A 547 -5.42 -32.21 34.43
CA GLY A 547 -6.73 -31.95 35.07
C GLY A 547 -7.83 -31.40 34.14
N TYR A 548 -7.53 -31.15 32.86
CA TYR A 548 -8.52 -30.76 31.84
C TYR A 548 -8.79 -31.90 30.84
N PHE A 549 -10.02 -31.98 30.34
CA PHE A 549 -10.44 -32.99 29.35
C PHE A 549 -11.29 -32.36 28.22
N SER A 550 -11.25 -32.97 27.04
CA SER A 550 -12.04 -32.59 25.85
C SER A 550 -12.81 -33.79 25.33
N SER A 551 -14.03 -33.57 24.83
CA SER A 551 -14.83 -34.63 24.18
C SER A 551 -14.35 -34.87 22.74
N ALA A 552 -14.31 -36.14 22.32
CA ALA A 552 -14.04 -36.52 20.93
C ALA A 552 -15.08 -35.97 19.93
N GLN A 553 -16.29 -35.65 20.40
CA GLN A 553 -17.39 -35.13 19.58
C GLN A 553 -17.32 -33.61 19.38
N VAL A 554 -16.58 -32.88 20.23
CA VAL A 554 -16.37 -31.43 20.11
C VAL A 554 -14.93 -31.10 20.54
N PRO A 555 -13.94 -31.31 19.66
CA PRO A 555 -12.55 -30.94 19.94
C PRO A 555 -12.47 -29.44 20.20
N ARG A 556 -11.76 -29.02 21.27
CA ARG A 556 -11.49 -27.63 21.74
C ARG A 556 -12.35 -27.10 22.90
N ASN A 557 -13.35 -27.84 23.39
CA ASN A 557 -14.09 -27.45 24.59
C ASN A 557 -13.48 -28.08 25.85
N CYS A 558 -12.46 -27.44 26.42
CA CYS A 558 -11.73 -27.93 27.58
C CYS A 558 -12.53 -27.71 28.87
N LYS A 559 -12.81 -28.79 29.60
CA LYS A 559 -13.54 -28.73 30.88
C LYS A 559 -12.60 -28.98 32.05
N GLY A 560 -12.70 -28.12 33.05
CA GLY A 560 -11.90 -28.22 34.27
C GLY A 560 -12.53 -29.11 35.35
N PRO A 561 -11.84 -29.30 36.48
CA PRO A 561 -12.27 -30.18 37.59
C PRO A 561 -13.65 -29.84 38.17
N SER A 562 -14.03 -28.55 38.19
CA SER A 562 -15.32 -28.07 38.69
C SER A 562 -16.53 -28.48 37.82
N ASP A 563 -16.30 -28.77 36.53
CA ASP A 563 -17.35 -29.21 35.61
C ASP A 563 -17.65 -30.71 35.72
N LEU A 564 -16.67 -31.50 36.18
CA LEU A 564 -16.84 -32.93 36.45
C LEU A 564 -17.74 -33.15 37.67
N GLN A 565 -17.61 -32.32 38.71
CA GLN A 565 -18.48 -32.36 39.90
C GLN A 565 -19.95 -32.12 39.56
N ARG A 566 -20.24 -31.18 38.63
CA ARG A 566 -21.62 -30.92 38.17
C ARG A 566 -22.21 -32.10 37.38
N ARG A 567 -21.40 -32.86 36.65
CA ARG A 567 -21.87 -34.03 35.89
C ARG A 567 -21.97 -35.31 36.74
N CYS A 568 -21.07 -35.52 37.70
CA CYS A 568 -21.15 -36.63 38.65
C CYS A 568 -22.35 -36.49 39.61
N ALA A 569 -22.69 -35.26 40.03
CA ALA A 569 -23.89 -35.00 40.82
C ALA A 569 -25.20 -35.36 40.07
N VAL A 570 -25.23 -35.17 38.74
CA VAL A 570 -26.37 -35.54 37.89
C VAL A 570 -26.45 -37.05 37.66
N PHE A 571 -25.31 -37.74 37.55
CA PHE A 571 -25.27 -39.19 37.31
C PHE A 571 -25.66 -40.02 38.55
N TRP A 572 -25.24 -39.60 39.75
CA TRP A 572 -25.64 -40.25 41.01
C TRP A 572 -27.11 -39.99 41.39
N GLY A 573 -27.67 -38.83 41.01
CA GLY A 573 -29.11 -38.56 41.16
C GLY A 573 -30.02 -39.41 40.26
N LEU A 574 -29.48 -39.96 39.16
CA LEU A 574 -30.20 -40.84 38.23
C LEU A 574 -30.05 -42.33 38.55
N LEU A 575 -28.95 -42.76 39.19
CA LEU A 575 -28.75 -44.16 39.58
C LEU A 575 -29.52 -44.57 40.85
N LEU A 576 -29.75 -43.65 41.79
CA LEU A 576 -30.49 -43.93 43.04
C LEU A 576 -32.02 -44.00 42.88
N LYS A 577 -32.56 -43.69 41.70
CA LYS A 577 -34.00 -43.82 41.39
C LYS A 577 -34.40 -45.10 40.65
N ARG A 578 -33.45 -46.00 40.33
CA ARG A 578 -33.73 -47.22 39.57
C ARG A 578 -32.92 -48.44 40.03
N LEU A 579 -33.13 -48.92 41.26
CA LEU A 579 -32.89 -50.33 41.60
C LEU A 579 -33.91 -50.82 42.63
N PRO A 580 -34.82 -51.76 42.29
CA PRO A 580 -35.44 -52.65 43.25
C PRO A 580 -34.46 -53.80 43.57
N VAL A 581 -34.24 -53.99 44.86
CA VAL A 581 -33.48 -55.08 45.48
C VAL A 581 -34.04 -56.45 45.09
N ARG A 582 -33.22 -57.33 44.52
CA ARG A 582 -33.20 -58.80 44.76
C ARG A 582 -31.80 -59.36 44.43
N HIS A 583 -31.08 -59.76 45.48
CA HIS A 583 -29.83 -60.55 45.51
C HIS A 583 -30.12 -62.06 45.24
N PRO A 584 -29.12 -62.98 45.21
CA PRO A 584 -27.69 -62.90 44.82
C PRO A 584 -27.23 -64.09 43.94
N GLU A 585 -26.12 -63.98 43.19
CA GLU A 585 -25.02 -64.99 43.10
C GLU A 585 -24.01 -64.67 41.98
N MET A 586 -22.76 -65.15 42.17
CA MET A 586 -21.54 -65.01 41.35
C MET A 586 -20.89 -63.62 41.39
N SER A 587 -20.01 -63.29 42.35
CA SER A 587 -18.74 -63.95 42.70
C SER A 587 -17.78 -64.10 41.51
N THR A 588 -16.72 -63.28 41.57
CA THR A 588 -15.34 -63.61 41.15
C THR A 588 -15.01 -63.46 39.67
N ASN A 589 -14.57 -62.25 39.25
CA ASN A 589 -13.42 -62.11 38.33
C ASN A 589 -12.88 -60.66 38.12
N VAL A 590 -12.76 -59.84 39.18
CA VAL A 590 -12.05 -58.54 39.06
C VAL A 590 -10.54 -58.65 39.34
N ARG A 591 -10.04 -59.83 39.75
CA ARG A 591 -8.60 -60.05 39.98
C ARG A 591 -7.77 -60.26 38.70
N ASN A 592 -8.39 -60.33 37.51
CA ASN A 592 -7.67 -60.55 36.25
C ASN A 592 -7.50 -59.31 35.36
N ILE A 593 -7.92 -58.11 35.78
CA ILE A 593 -7.65 -56.88 35.01
C ILE A 593 -6.35 -56.18 35.49
N PHE A 594 -5.82 -56.54 36.66
CA PHE A 594 -4.61 -55.93 37.24
C PHE A 594 -3.27 -56.58 36.83
N ALA A 595 -3.27 -57.47 35.83
CA ALA A 595 -2.05 -58.08 35.27
C ALA A 595 -1.58 -57.49 33.93
N GLN A 596 -2.26 -56.46 33.38
CA GLN A 596 -1.88 -55.86 32.09
C GLN A 596 -1.16 -54.50 32.16
N VAL A 597 -0.95 -53.90 33.33
CA VAL A 597 -0.23 -52.61 33.43
C VAL A 597 0.63 -52.61 34.71
N GLY A 598 1.84 -53.14 34.63
CA GLY A 598 2.70 -53.32 35.79
C GLY A 598 3.47 -52.06 36.19
N ILE A 599 3.28 -51.57 37.42
CA ILE A 599 4.27 -50.75 38.20
C ILE A 599 4.08 -51.03 39.71
N ARG A 600 5.20 -51.16 40.47
CA ARG A 600 5.30 -51.34 41.94
C ARG A 600 5.83 -50.05 42.62
N GLY A 601 5.29 -49.65 43.80
CA GLY A 601 5.95 -48.71 44.75
C GLY A 601 5.04 -48.14 45.88
N PRO A 602 5.56 -47.71 47.08
CA PRO A 602 4.79 -47.50 48.32
C PRO A 602 4.55 -46.02 48.77
N ALA A 603 3.67 -45.83 49.78
CA ALA A 603 2.92 -44.62 50.17
C ALA A 603 3.55 -43.65 51.22
N PRO A 604 3.00 -42.42 51.42
CA PRO A 604 3.23 -41.59 52.62
C PRO A 604 1.97 -41.18 53.43
N MET A 605 2.27 -40.63 54.62
CA MET A 605 1.46 -40.41 55.85
C MET A 605 0.46 -39.24 55.86
N ALA A 606 -0.49 -39.32 56.81
CA ALA A 606 -1.65 -38.46 57.03
C ALA A 606 -1.40 -37.20 57.88
N ALA A 607 -2.25 -36.18 57.68
CA ALA A 607 -2.53 -35.12 58.66
C ALA A 607 -4.02 -34.71 58.65
N THR A 608 -4.58 -34.56 59.85
CA THR A 608 -6.00 -34.44 60.23
C THR A 608 -6.50 -33.00 60.33
N MET A 609 -7.77 -32.75 59.96
CA MET A 609 -8.52 -31.55 60.39
C MET A 609 -10.03 -31.85 60.60
N ASN A 610 -10.58 -31.24 61.66
CA ASN A 610 -11.85 -31.54 62.36
C ASN A 610 -13.13 -31.17 61.58
N LEU A 611 -14.15 -32.04 61.67
CA LEU A 611 -15.46 -31.96 61.01
C LEU A 611 -16.60 -31.53 61.97
N GLY A 612 -17.53 -30.72 61.47
CA GLY A 612 -18.84 -30.45 62.07
C GLY A 612 -19.98 -30.83 61.10
N SER A 613 -20.58 -32.00 61.36
CA SER A 613 -21.92 -32.49 60.99
C SER A 613 -22.44 -32.31 59.53
N ASN A 614 -22.16 -33.31 58.67
CA ASN A 614 -23.18 -34.21 58.08
C ASN A 614 -22.52 -35.13 57.05
N VAL A 615 -22.43 -36.42 57.42
CA VAL A 615 -22.20 -37.66 56.64
C VAL A 615 -21.07 -37.66 55.59
N GLU A 616 -19.95 -38.28 56.03
CA GLU A 616 -19.04 -39.24 55.36
C GLU A 616 -18.96 -39.18 53.81
N GLU A 617 -17.79 -39.06 53.17
CA GLU A 617 -16.62 -39.92 53.28
C GLU A 617 -15.32 -39.16 52.92
N ALA A 618 -14.22 -39.50 53.61
CA ALA A 618 -12.87 -39.08 53.25
C ALA A 618 -12.29 -40.03 52.19
N TYR A 619 -11.79 -39.49 51.06
CA TYR A 619 -10.87 -40.21 50.18
C TYR A 619 -9.63 -39.36 49.92
N PHE A 620 -8.48 -39.91 50.31
CA PHE A 620 -7.14 -39.36 50.07
C PHE A 620 -6.87 -39.27 48.57
N LEU A 621 -6.41 -38.11 48.11
CA LEU A 621 -5.68 -37.97 46.86
C LEU A 621 -4.32 -38.66 47.03
N LEU A 622 -4.13 -39.79 46.34
CA LEU A 622 -2.79 -40.25 45.99
C LEU A 622 -2.59 -40.01 44.48
N PRO A 623 -1.49 -39.34 44.09
CA PRO A 623 -1.26 -38.95 42.71
C PRO A 623 -0.58 -40.11 41.99
N LEU A 624 -1.22 -40.63 40.95
CA LEU A 624 -0.57 -41.37 39.87
C LEU A 624 -1.49 -41.24 38.64
N SER A 625 -1.03 -40.99 37.43
CA SER A 625 0.27 -40.60 36.86
C SER A 625 0.03 -40.64 35.35
#